data_AF-A0A2X0LUI4-F1
#
_entry.id   AF-A0A2X0LUI4-F1
#
_cell.length_a   1.000
_cell.length_b   1.000
_cell.length_c   1.000
_cell.angle_alpha   90.00
_cell.angle_beta   90.00
_cell.angle_gamma   90.00
#
_symmetry.space_group_name_H-M   'P 1'
#
loop_
_entity.id
_entity.type
_entity.pdbx_description
1 polymer ?
#
loop_
_entity_poly.entity_id
_entity_poly.type
_entity_poly.pdbx_seq_one_letter_code
_entity_poly.pdbx_strand_id
1 'polypeptide(L)'
;MLALRSSSRSVVRATSRLQPVFARGLATASDPYDVVVIGGGPGGYVAAIKAAQVGLKTACIEKRGSLGGTCLNVGCIPSKAMLNNSRIFHQTLHDTKARGIDGHR
;
A
#
# COMPACT_ATOMS: atom_id res chain seq x y z
N MET A 1 36.57 18.28 -24.41
CA MET A 1 36.60 17.41 -25.61
C MET A 1 35.18 17.07 -26.00
N LEU A 2 34.89 17.35 -27.25
CA LEU A 2 33.59 17.49 -27.88
C LEU A 2 32.94 16.12 -28.17
N ALA A 3 31.62 16.00 -27.97
CA ALA A 3 30.80 15.10 -28.79
C ALA A 3 29.36 15.61 -28.86
N LEU A 4 29.14 16.57 -29.76
CA LEU A 4 27.82 16.84 -30.32
C LEU A 4 27.33 15.61 -31.09
N ARG A 5 26.05 15.25 -30.90
CA ARG A 5 25.26 14.63 -31.98
C ARG A 5 24.03 15.50 -32.26
N SER A 6 24.18 16.22 -33.37
CA SER A 6 23.19 16.75 -34.32
C SER A 6 21.86 15.96 -34.33
N SER A 7 20.74 16.62 -34.02
CA SER A 7 19.72 17.11 -34.98
C SER A 7 18.99 16.03 -35.78
N SER A 8 17.71 15.82 -35.46
CA SER A 8 16.67 16.01 -36.48
C SER A 8 15.39 16.55 -35.84
N ARG A 9 14.80 17.50 -36.56
CA ARG A 9 13.74 18.41 -36.17
C ARG A 9 12.38 17.69 -36.22
N SER A 10 11.47 18.03 -35.33
CA SER A 10 10.11 18.33 -35.80
C SER A 10 9.48 19.44 -34.97
N VAL A 11 8.95 20.38 -35.73
CA VAL A 11 8.46 21.69 -35.37
C VAL A 11 7.09 21.57 -34.67
N VAL A 12 6.92 22.44 -33.69
CA VAL A 12 5.69 22.77 -32.97
C VAL A 12 4.47 22.84 -33.89
N ARG A 13 3.36 22.18 -33.52
CA ARG A 13 2.02 22.60 -33.92
C ARG A 13 1.12 22.68 -32.70
N ALA A 14 1.10 23.87 -32.10
CA ALA A 14 0.10 24.26 -31.14
C ALA A 14 -1.26 24.35 -31.86
N THR A 15 -2.16 23.41 -31.59
CA THR A 15 -3.59 23.58 -31.84
C THR A 15 -4.27 23.61 -30.47
N SER A 16 -4.65 24.81 -30.08
CA SER A 16 -5.38 25.11 -28.86
C SER A 16 -6.83 24.61 -28.94
N ARG A 17 -7.41 24.41 -27.74
CA ARG A 17 -8.85 24.29 -27.41
C ARG A 17 -9.41 22.87 -27.35
N LEU A 18 -9.36 22.31 -26.14
CA LEU A 18 -10.52 21.97 -25.31
C LEU A 18 -9.98 21.43 -23.97
N GLN A 19 -9.82 22.30 -22.99
CA GLN A 19 -9.68 21.86 -21.59
C GLN A 19 -11.07 21.85 -20.97
N PRO A 20 -11.66 20.69 -20.62
CA PRO A 20 -12.74 20.66 -19.67
C PRO A 20 -12.15 20.63 -18.25
N VAL A 21 -12.28 21.78 -17.59
CA VAL A 21 -12.67 22.02 -16.20
C VAL A 21 -12.59 20.81 -15.22
N PHE A 22 -11.93 21.05 -14.08
CA PHE A 22 -11.72 20.17 -12.89
C PHE A 22 -10.46 19.29 -12.85
N ALA A 23 -9.29 19.82 -13.20
CA ALA A 23 -8.06 19.29 -12.62
C ALA A 23 -7.99 19.69 -11.15
N ARG A 24 -8.38 18.80 -10.23
CA ARG A 24 -8.02 18.94 -8.81
C ARG A 24 -6.49 18.89 -8.72
N GLY A 25 -5.85 20.06 -8.61
CA GLY A 25 -4.40 20.22 -8.55
C GLY A 25 -3.79 19.76 -7.22
N LEU A 26 -3.75 18.45 -6.98
CA LEU A 26 -3.04 17.85 -5.85
C LEU A 26 -1.95 16.84 -6.28
N ALA A 27 -1.81 16.58 -7.58
CA ALA A 27 -0.77 15.69 -8.09
C ALA A 27 0.41 16.52 -8.60
N THR A 28 1.59 16.31 -8.02
CA THR A 28 2.85 16.75 -8.62
C THR A 28 3.16 15.88 -9.83
N ALA A 29 3.87 16.42 -10.82
CA ALA A 29 4.34 15.62 -11.94
C ALA A 29 5.21 14.48 -11.40
N SER A 30 4.85 13.25 -11.77
CA SER A 30 5.66 12.06 -11.53
C SER A 30 6.04 11.47 -12.88
N ASP A 31 7.19 10.82 -12.92
CA ASP A 31 7.57 10.04 -14.09
C ASP A 31 6.48 9.00 -14.44
N PRO A 32 6.35 8.61 -15.71
CA PRO A 32 5.45 7.52 -16.09
C PRO A 32 5.73 6.25 -15.30
N TYR A 33 4.66 5.56 -14.89
CA TYR A 33 4.67 4.25 -14.25
C TYR A 33 4.11 3.20 -15.21
N ASP A 34 4.62 1.98 -15.14
CA ASP A 34 4.10 0.84 -15.90
C ASP A 34 2.84 0.26 -15.22
N VAL A 35 2.78 0.31 -13.89
CA VAL A 35 1.66 -0.22 -13.10
C VAL A 35 1.30 0.77 -11.98
N VAL A 36 0.00 1.05 -11.84
CA VAL A 36 -0.55 1.83 -10.72
C VAL A 36 -1.59 0.99 -9.99
N VAL A 37 -1.35 0.73 -8.70
CA VAL A 37 -2.26 -0.01 -7.82
C VAL A 37 -2.98 0.97 -6.91
N ILE A 38 -4.32 0.94 -6.93
CA ILE A 38 -5.17 1.77 -6.07
C ILE A 38 -5.66 0.92 -4.89
N GLY A 39 -5.13 1.21 -3.71
CA GLY A 39 -5.39 0.50 -2.46
C GLY A 39 -4.16 -0.27 -1.97
N GLY A 40 -3.77 -0.03 -0.72
CA GLY A 40 -2.67 -0.67 -0.03
C GLY A 40 -3.12 -1.81 0.88
N GLY A 41 -4.23 -2.50 0.57
CA GLY A 41 -4.66 -3.72 1.26
C GLY A 41 -3.88 -4.96 0.83
N PRO A 42 -4.14 -6.14 1.42
CA PRO A 42 -3.41 -7.38 1.10
C PRO A 42 -3.40 -7.73 -0.39
N GLY A 43 -4.50 -7.48 -1.14
CA GLY A 43 -4.47 -7.65 -2.59
C GLY A 43 -3.62 -6.62 -3.32
N GLY A 44 -3.63 -5.37 -2.84
CA GLY A 44 -2.99 -4.25 -3.53
C GLY A 44 -1.49 -4.13 -3.25
N TYR A 45 -1.07 -4.09 -1.99
CA TYR A 45 0.36 -3.96 -1.69
C TYR A 45 1.16 -5.17 -2.16
N VAL A 46 0.58 -6.39 -2.12
CA VAL A 46 1.23 -7.60 -2.63
C VAL A 46 1.35 -7.55 -4.15
N ALA A 47 0.31 -7.12 -4.86
CA ALA A 47 0.37 -6.94 -6.31
C ALA A 47 1.41 -5.88 -6.70
N ALA A 48 1.48 -4.77 -5.97
CA ALA A 48 2.47 -3.72 -6.20
C ALA A 48 3.91 -4.21 -5.98
N ILE A 49 4.15 -4.95 -4.89
CA ILE A 49 5.45 -5.58 -4.63
C ILE A 49 5.80 -6.55 -5.76
N LYS A 50 4.85 -7.38 -6.20
CA LYS A 50 5.11 -8.36 -7.25
C LYS A 50 5.40 -7.70 -8.60
N ALA A 51 4.68 -6.64 -8.95
CA ALA A 51 4.93 -5.84 -10.15
C ALA A 51 6.34 -5.23 -10.14
N ALA A 52 6.77 -4.68 -8.99
CA ALA A 52 8.13 -4.18 -8.83
C ALA A 52 9.20 -5.29 -8.97
N GLN A 53 8.95 -6.47 -8.40
CA GLN A 53 9.86 -7.62 -8.50
C GLN A 53 10.06 -8.13 -9.93
N VAL A 54 9.07 -7.96 -10.81
CA VAL A 54 9.19 -8.33 -12.24
C VAL A 54 9.74 -7.19 -13.10
N GLY A 55 10.24 -6.12 -12.48
CA GLY A 55 10.96 -5.03 -13.14
C GLY A 55 10.08 -3.86 -13.61
N LEU A 56 8.81 -3.82 -13.23
CA LEU A 56 7.89 -2.75 -13.63
C LEU A 56 8.00 -1.56 -12.67
N LYS A 57 8.06 -0.34 -13.22
CA LYS A 57 8.00 0.89 -12.44
C LYS A 57 6.58 1.03 -11.87
N THR A 58 6.45 0.75 -10.58
CA THR A 58 5.14 0.55 -9.94
C THR A 58 4.83 1.65 -8.92
N ALA A 59 3.63 2.21 -8.96
CA ALA A 59 3.09 3.07 -7.91
C ALA A 59 1.98 2.36 -7.14
N CYS A 60 1.95 2.53 -5.81
CA CYS A 60 0.84 2.09 -4.95
C CYS A 60 0.24 3.29 -4.23
N ILE A 61 -1.05 3.51 -4.38
CA ILE A 61 -1.77 4.66 -3.81
C ILE A 61 -2.68 4.16 -2.68
N GLU A 62 -2.47 4.66 -1.47
CA GLU A 62 -3.28 4.32 -0.29
C GLU A 62 -3.70 5.60 0.45
N LYS A 63 -4.97 5.69 0.84
CA LYS A 63 -5.52 6.89 1.48
C LYS A 63 -5.25 6.97 2.99
N ARG A 64 -5.10 5.81 3.65
CA ARG A 64 -5.11 5.69 5.11
C ARG A 64 -3.82 6.20 5.78
N GLY A 65 -2.76 6.44 5.03
CA GLY A 65 -1.44 6.81 5.55
C GLY A 65 -0.62 5.62 6.08
N SER A 66 -1.24 4.46 6.27
CA SER A 66 -0.59 3.18 6.55
C SER A 66 -0.96 2.14 5.49
N LEU A 67 -0.03 1.23 5.18
CA LEU A 67 -0.30 0.06 4.35
C LEU A 67 -1.02 -1.05 5.13
N GLY A 68 -1.41 -2.11 4.43
CA GLY A 68 -2.05 -3.31 4.99
C GLY A 68 -3.58 -3.30 4.96
N GLY A 69 -4.21 -2.17 4.58
CA GLY A 69 -5.64 -2.03 4.39
C GLY A 69 -6.49 -2.49 5.58
N THR A 70 -7.67 -3.03 5.31
CA THR A 70 -8.58 -3.51 6.36
C THR A 70 -7.98 -4.65 7.16
N CYS A 71 -7.34 -5.62 6.51
CA CYS A 71 -6.80 -6.83 7.13
C CYS A 71 -5.82 -6.52 8.27
N LEU A 72 -4.82 -5.67 7.99
CA LEU A 72 -3.81 -5.32 8.98
C LEU A 72 -4.31 -4.34 10.03
N ASN A 73 -5.03 -3.29 9.60
CA ASN A 73 -5.30 -2.15 10.47
C ASN A 73 -6.54 -2.32 11.36
N VAL A 74 -7.62 -2.91 10.84
CA VAL A 74 -8.94 -2.94 11.52
C VAL A 74 -9.72 -4.23 11.28
N GLY A 75 -9.02 -5.31 10.98
CA GLY A 75 -9.62 -6.58 10.57
C GLY A 75 -8.86 -7.76 11.14
N CYS A 76 -8.37 -8.64 10.26
CA CYS A 76 -7.79 -9.92 10.62
C CYS A 76 -6.75 -9.83 11.75
N ILE A 77 -5.79 -8.90 11.67
CA ILE A 77 -4.71 -8.80 12.65
C ILE A 77 -5.21 -8.39 14.04
N PRO A 78 -5.91 -7.25 14.23
CA PRO A 78 -6.42 -6.89 15.56
C PRO A 78 -7.46 -7.90 16.07
N SER A 79 -8.31 -8.47 15.21
CA SER A 79 -9.27 -9.50 15.63
C SER A 79 -8.57 -10.75 16.14
N LYS A 80 -7.51 -11.23 15.48
CA LYS A 80 -6.79 -12.42 15.91
C LYS A 80 -5.91 -12.16 17.14
N ALA A 81 -5.34 -10.96 17.28
CA ALA A 81 -4.65 -10.55 18.50
C ALA A 81 -5.59 -10.59 19.72
N MET A 82 -6.80 -10.01 19.60
CA MET A 82 -7.78 -10.05 20.68
C MET A 82 -8.26 -11.47 20.98
N LEU A 83 -8.58 -12.27 19.95
CA LEU A 83 -9.01 -13.66 20.16
C LEU A 83 -7.93 -14.49 20.88
N ASN A 84 -6.66 -14.28 20.55
CA ASN A 84 -5.55 -14.94 21.25
C ASN A 84 -5.47 -14.50 22.72
N ASN A 85 -5.56 -13.20 22.99
CA ASN A 85 -5.50 -12.67 24.35
C ASN A 85 -6.68 -13.15 25.20
N SER A 86 -7.90 -13.15 24.65
CA SER A 86 -9.08 -13.69 25.33
C SER A 86 -8.94 -15.18 25.62
N ARG A 87 -8.34 -15.94 24.70
CA ARG A 87 -8.04 -17.37 24.92
C ARG A 87 -7.07 -17.56 26.07
N ILE A 88 -5.97 -16.81 26.09
CA ILE A 88 -4.99 -16.88 27.17
C ILE A 88 -5.65 -16.50 28.50
N PHE A 89 -6.43 -15.42 28.54
CA PHE A 89 -7.14 -15.01 29.73
C PHE A 89 -8.10 -16.10 30.23
N HIS A 90 -8.89 -16.70 29.33
CA HIS A 90 -9.78 -17.81 29.66
C HIS A 90 -9.01 -19.02 30.20
N GLN A 91 -7.91 -19.41 29.55
CA GLN A 91 -7.04 -20.49 30.00
C GLN A 91 -6.43 -20.20 31.38
N THR A 92 -6.07 -18.93 31.63
CA THR A 92 -5.56 -18.48 32.94
C THR A 92 -6.60 -18.63 34.04
N LEU A 93 -7.88 -18.40 33.75
CA LEU A 93 -8.96 -18.51 34.74
C LEU A 93 -9.40 -19.95 35.02
N HIS A 94 -9.34 -20.84 34.03
CA HIS A 94 -9.96 -22.17 34.14
C HIS A 94 -8.96 -23.34 34.19
N ASP A 95 -7.79 -23.22 33.56
CA ASP A 95 -6.96 -24.39 33.27
C ASP A 95 -5.56 -24.33 33.91
N THR A 96 -5.17 -23.22 34.54
CA THR A 96 -3.83 -23.03 35.13
C THR A 96 -3.62 -23.83 36.40
N LYS A 97 -4.66 -23.97 37.23
CA LYS A 97 -4.61 -24.76 38.47
C LYS A 97 -4.23 -26.22 38.21
N ALA A 98 -4.79 -26.82 37.14
CA ALA A 98 -4.44 -28.18 36.72
C ALA A 98 -2.99 -28.31 36.21
N ARG A 99 -2.32 -27.18 35.95
CA ARG A 99 -0.92 -27.12 35.51
C ARG A 99 0.04 -26.70 36.62
N GLY A 100 -0.40 -26.72 37.88
CA GLY A 100 0.44 -26.33 39.03
C GLY A 100 0.75 -24.84 39.08
N ILE A 101 -0.01 -24.02 38.35
CA ILE A 101 0.10 -22.56 38.40
C ILE A 101 -1.05 -22.07 39.28
N ASP A 102 -0.73 -21.69 40.52
CA ASP A 102 -1.69 -21.07 41.42
C ASP A 102 -2.01 -19.66 40.91
N GLY A 103 -3.22 -19.49 40.37
CA GLY A 103 -3.69 -18.19 39.90
C GLY A 103 -3.70 -17.17 41.02
N HIS A 104 -3.10 -16.00 40.80
CA HIS A 104 -3.21 -14.90 41.76
C HIS A 104 -4.65 -14.39 41.77
N ARG A 105 -5.19 -14.24 42.99
CA ARG A 105 -6.48 -13.63 43.33
C ARG A 105 -6.71 -12.32 42.56
#